data_AF-A0A957PCN2-F1
#
_entry.id   AF-A0A957PCN2-F1
#
_cell.length_a   1.000
_cell.length_b   1.000
_cell.length_c   1.000
_cell.angle_alpha   90.00
_cell.angle_beta   90.00
_cell.angle_gamma   90.00
#
_symmetry.space_group_name_H-M   'P 1'
#
loop_
_entity.id
_entity.type
_entity.pdbx_description
1 polymer ?
#
loop_
_entity_poly.entity_id
_entity_poly.type
_entity_poly.pdbx_seq_one_letter_code
_entity_poly.pdbx_strand_id
1 'polypeptide(L)'
;MNYPSCHSWTQFSLPKRRQIQMSLGAVLLTAGLLAGCGGGSDDAAPTDTPAAAAATDTPAAVATDTPEPAATDTPEPAAASETETMTETTAMTETESMTGTETMTETEGMTETETMTETEGMTETSSSGMDQNVVDTVTLGVAEVADLGSILVDQNGMTLYIFDKDEEGKSNCIGGCLEKWPPVLVANMDGVSTDSEELTAEVGTIDADNGAYQVTYAGHPLYYYAQDTKAGDASGQGVGEAWWVVGADGQAIGK
;
A
#
# COMPACT_ATOMS: atom_id res chain seq x y z
N MET A 1 -44.07 -45.68 -9.96
CA MET A 1 -42.62 -45.48 -10.03
C MET A 1 -42.22 -44.43 -8.99
N ASN A 2 -41.16 -44.74 -8.24
CA ASN A 2 -40.59 -44.00 -7.10
C ASN A 2 -40.47 -42.49 -7.30
N TYR A 3 -40.79 -41.73 -6.26
CA TYR A 3 -40.18 -40.43 -5.99
C TYR A 3 -39.04 -40.63 -4.97
N PRO A 4 -37.79 -40.23 -5.27
CA PRO A 4 -36.75 -40.22 -4.27
C PRO A 4 -36.90 -38.99 -3.37
N SER A 5 -36.95 -39.25 -2.06
CA SER A 5 -36.90 -38.28 -0.98
C SER A 5 -35.67 -37.39 -1.09
N CYS A 6 -35.87 -36.07 -1.03
CA CYS A 6 -34.77 -35.13 -0.86
C CYS A 6 -34.24 -35.26 0.58
N HIS A 7 -32.94 -35.49 0.68
CA HIS A 7 -32.22 -35.70 1.92
C HIS A 7 -32.21 -34.45 2.79
N SER A 8 -32.46 -34.71 4.08
CA SER A 8 -32.09 -33.87 5.22
C SER A 8 -30.64 -33.40 5.10
N TRP A 9 -30.42 -32.09 5.13
CA TRP A 9 -29.11 -31.51 5.41
C TRP A 9 -29.17 -30.74 6.73
N THR A 10 -28.15 -31.08 7.51
CA THR A 10 -27.97 -30.92 8.94
C THR A 10 -27.77 -29.47 9.33
N GLN A 11 -28.36 -29.07 10.46
CA GLN A 11 -28.09 -27.80 11.16
C GLN A 11 -26.59 -27.62 11.40
N PHE A 12 -26.00 -26.59 10.80
CA PHE A 12 -24.73 -26.04 11.23
C PHE A 12 -25.01 -25.02 12.34
N SER A 13 -24.61 -25.35 13.57
CA SER A 13 -24.70 -24.47 14.73
C SER A 13 -23.56 -23.46 14.68
N LEU A 14 -23.87 -22.18 14.45
CA LEU A 14 -22.88 -21.10 14.54
C LEU A 14 -22.59 -20.73 16.02
N PRO A 15 -21.32 -20.44 16.39
CA PRO A 15 -20.97 -19.95 17.72
C PRO A 15 -21.46 -18.51 17.95
N LYS A 16 -21.91 -18.26 19.20
CA LYS A 16 -22.42 -16.99 19.73
C LYS A 16 -21.55 -15.79 19.35
N ARG A 17 -22.02 -14.95 18.41
CA ARG A 17 -21.53 -13.58 18.26
C ARG A 17 -22.08 -12.72 19.40
N ARG A 18 -21.16 -12.07 20.11
CA ARG A 18 -21.41 -11.05 21.15
C ARG A 18 -22.33 -9.98 20.58
N GLN A 19 -23.44 -9.74 21.28
CA GLN A 19 -24.39 -8.67 20.97
C GLN A 19 -23.72 -7.32 21.24
N ILE A 20 -23.45 -6.56 20.18
CA ILE A 20 -23.20 -5.12 20.27
C ILE A 20 -24.59 -4.48 20.28
N GLN A 21 -25.04 -3.97 21.43
CA GLN A 21 -26.25 -3.17 21.52
C GLN A 21 -26.03 -1.86 20.75
N MET A 22 -26.47 -1.80 19.51
CA MET A 22 -26.75 -0.54 18.85
C MET A 22 -28.16 -0.10 19.25
N SER A 23 -28.23 0.93 20.09
CA SER A 23 -29.45 1.65 20.41
C SER A 23 -29.96 2.37 19.17
N LEU A 24 -30.86 1.72 18.42
CA LEU A 24 -31.63 2.37 17.37
C LEU A 24 -32.65 3.33 18.02
N GLY A 25 -32.42 4.62 17.83
CA GLY A 25 -33.42 5.66 18.03
C GLY A 25 -34.58 5.48 17.05
N ALA A 26 -35.80 5.44 17.60
CA ALA A 26 -37.03 5.28 16.86
C ALA A 26 -37.31 6.50 15.95
N VAL A 27 -37.31 6.29 14.63
CA VAL A 27 -37.92 7.22 13.66
C VAL A 27 -39.33 6.70 13.36
N LEU A 28 -40.33 7.42 13.86
CA LEU A 28 -41.75 7.20 13.59
C LEU A 28 -42.07 7.56 12.13
N LEU A 29 -42.28 6.56 11.28
CA LEU A 29 -42.87 6.72 9.95
C LEU A 29 -44.39 6.50 10.04
N THR A 30 -45.13 7.59 9.85
CA THR A 30 -46.58 7.61 9.75
C THR A 30 -47.06 6.92 8.48
N ALA A 31 -48.05 6.03 8.64
CA ALA A 31 -48.72 5.27 7.61
C ALA A 31 -49.45 6.16 6.58
N GLY A 32 -49.29 5.84 5.31
CA GLY A 32 -50.11 6.31 4.19
C GLY A 32 -50.60 5.12 3.38
N LEU A 33 -51.80 4.63 3.71
CA LEU A 33 -52.51 3.53 3.09
C LEU A 33 -53.25 4.04 1.85
N LEU A 34 -52.95 3.54 0.64
CA LEU A 34 -53.88 3.61 -0.49
C LEU A 34 -53.85 2.30 -1.27
N ALA A 35 -54.97 1.60 -1.18
CA ALA A 35 -55.30 0.39 -1.92
C ALA A 35 -55.58 0.71 -3.39
N GLY A 36 -55.14 -0.17 -4.29
CA GLY A 36 -55.51 -0.18 -5.70
C GLY A 36 -55.41 -1.59 -6.26
N CYS A 37 -56.55 -2.28 -6.31
CA CYS A 37 -56.73 -3.57 -6.97
C CYS A 37 -56.71 -3.40 -8.50
N GLY A 38 -56.16 -4.38 -9.23
CA GLY A 38 -56.32 -4.50 -10.67
C GLY A 38 -55.53 -5.67 -11.25
N GLY A 39 -56.14 -6.85 -11.28
CA GLY A 39 -55.63 -8.02 -11.98
C GLY A 39 -55.95 -7.97 -13.48
N GLY A 40 -55.15 -8.70 -14.25
CA GLY A 40 -55.35 -8.94 -15.67
C GLY A 40 -54.30 -9.92 -16.18
N SER A 41 -54.64 -11.21 -16.14
CA SER A 41 -54.00 -12.27 -16.90
C SER A 41 -54.16 -12.00 -18.40
N ASP A 42 -53.19 -12.39 -19.22
CA ASP A 42 -53.39 -13.40 -20.28
C ASP A 42 -52.13 -13.57 -21.14
N ASP A 43 -51.80 -14.83 -21.35
CA ASP A 43 -50.89 -15.47 -22.30
C ASP A 43 -50.58 -14.71 -23.61
N ALA A 44 -49.30 -14.72 -24.00
CA ALA A 44 -48.84 -15.35 -25.25
C ALA A 44 -47.32 -15.15 -25.46
N ALA A 45 -46.55 -16.23 -25.29
CA ALA A 45 -45.45 -16.57 -26.21
C ALA A 45 -46.06 -17.39 -27.37
N PRO A 46 -45.34 -17.80 -28.45
CA PRO A 46 -43.91 -17.70 -28.73
C PRO A 46 -43.61 -17.34 -30.22
N THR A 47 -42.38 -17.64 -30.66
CA THR A 47 -41.80 -17.81 -32.03
C THR A 47 -40.68 -16.80 -32.30
N ASP A 48 -39.41 -17.21 -32.20
CA ASP A 48 -38.60 -18.04 -33.11
C ASP A 48 -37.79 -17.18 -34.10
N THR A 49 -36.56 -17.65 -34.35
CA THR A 49 -35.70 -17.38 -35.54
C THR A 49 -34.68 -16.22 -35.42
N PRO A 50 -33.44 -16.38 -35.93
CA PRO A 50 -32.45 -17.40 -35.57
C PRO A 50 -31.01 -16.80 -35.42
N ALA A 51 -30.10 -17.68 -35.02
CA ALA A 51 -28.65 -17.51 -35.12
C ALA A 51 -28.12 -17.66 -36.56
N ALA A 52 -26.84 -17.27 -36.71
CA ALA A 52 -25.84 -17.60 -37.74
C ALA A 52 -25.59 -16.57 -38.85
N ALA A 53 -24.37 -16.02 -38.89
CA ALA A 53 -23.38 -16.40 -39.91
C ALA A 53 -22.02 -15.74 -39.62
N ALA A 54 -20.98 -16.57 -39.71
CA ALA A 54 -19.58 -16.19 -39.79
C ALA A 54 -19.16 -15.86 -41.24
N ALA A 55 -18.22 -14.93 -41.40
CA ALA A 55 -17.24 -14.82 -42.50
C ALA A 55 -16.27 -13.69 -42.10
N THR A 56 -15.04 -13.96 -41.63
CA THR A 56 -13.80 -14.07 -42.43
C THR A 56 -13.75 -13.15 -43.65
N ASP A 57 -13.01 -12.05 -43.57
CA ASP A 57 -12.27 -11.55 -44.73
C ASP A 57 -11.03 -10.74 -44.29
N THR A 58 -9.88 -11.38 -44.51
CA THR A 58 -8.54 -10.81 -44.47
C THR A 58 -8.19 -10.38 -45.89
N PRO A 59 -7.66 -9.16 -46.08
CA PRO A 59 -6.61 -9.01 -47.07
C PRO A 59 -5.30 -8.53 -46.47
N ALA A 60 -4.26 -9.28 -46.81
CA ALA A 60 -2.86 -8.99 -46.56
C ALA A 60 -2.34 -7.84 -47.42
N ALA A 61 -1.33 -7.17 -46.86
CA ALA A 61 -0.14 -6.60 -47.51
C ALA A 61 -0.32 -5.59 -48.66
N VAL A 62 0.04 -4.33 -48.38
CA VAL A 62 0.87 -3.52 -49.27
C VAL A 62 1.98 -2.89 -48.45
N ALA A 63 3.21 -3.33 -48.72
CA ALA A 63 4.45 -2.69 -48.32
C ALA A 63 4.91 -1.74 -49.44
N THR A 64 5.20 -0.49 -49.09
CA THR A 64 6.09 0.43 -49.82
C THR A 64 6.67 1.38 -48.77
N ASP A 65 7.87 1.13 -48.27
CA ASP A 65 9.14 1.68 -48.80
C ASP A 65 9.19 3.21 -48.66
N THR A 66 9.88 3.71 -47.63
CA THR A 66 10.44 5.08 -47.59
C THR A 66 11.68 5.07 -46.68
N PRO A 67 12.83 5.61 -47.16
CA PRO A 67 14.15 5.27 -46.65
C PRO A 67 14.65 6.14 -45.48
N GLU A 68 15.36 5.49 -44.55
CA GLU A 68 16.57 5.98 -43.87
C GLU A 68 17.76 5.67 -44.83
N PRO A 69 18.86 6.47 -44.99
CA PRO A 69 19.65 7.07 -43.91
C PRO A 69 20.42 8.38 -44.19
N ALA A 70 20.86 9.05 -43.12
CA ALA A 70 22.15 9.73 -43.10
C ALA A 70 22.66 9.94 -41.66
N ALA A 71 23.68 9.16 -41.31
CA ALA A 71 24.59 9.44 -40.21
C ALA A 71 25.47 10.66 -40.55
N THR A 72 25.84 11.46 -39.55
CA THR A 72 27.07 12.26 -39.61
C THR A 72 27.58 12.59 -38.20
N ASP A 73 28.73 12.01 -37.88
CA ASP A 73 29.88 12.53 -37.10
C ASP A 73 29.73 13.04 -35.64
N THR A 74 30.10 12.16 -34.68
CA THR A 74 31.34 12.19 -33.84
C THR A 74 32.08 13.55 -33.71
N PRO A 75 32.48 14.02 -32.50
CA PRO A 75 33.65 13.44 -31.81
C PRO A 75 33.66 13.34 -30.26
N GLU A 76 34.05 12.15 -29.77
CA GLU A 76 35.10 11.91 -28.75
C GLU A 76 36.48 12.35 -29.35
N PRO A 77 37.59 12.65 -28.63
CA PRO A 77 37.93 12.14 -27.29
C PRO A 77 38.90 12.98 -26.40
N ALA A 78 39.34 12.31 -25.30
CA ALA A 78 40.57 12.48 -24.50
C ALA A 78 40.50 13.49 -23.32
N ALA A 79 40.58 13.10 -22.04
CA ALA A 79 41.61 12.39 -21.25
C ALA A 79 42.50 13.35 -20.41
N ALA A 80 43.03 12.81 -19.30
CA ALA A 80 43.88 13.38 -18.22
C ALA A 80 43.09 14.02 -17.05
N SER A 81 43.07 13.41 -15.86
CA SER A 81 44.10 13.51 -14.79
C SER A 81 44.12 14.93 -14.23
N GLU A 82 43.86 15.21 -12.95
CA GLU A 82 44.83 15.03 -11.87
C GLU A 82 44.21 14.67 -10.51
N THR A 83 44.97 13.88 -9.77
CA THR A 83 44.96 13.62 -8.33
C THR A 83 45.11 14.91 -7.51
N GLU A 84 44.29 15.10 -6.47
CA GLU A 84 44.68 15.89 -5.31
C GLU A 84 44.20 15.17 -4.05
N THR A 85 45.15 14.58 -3.35
CA THR A 85 45.09 14.12 -1.98
C THR A 85 44.87 15.31 -1.04
N MET A 86 43.88 15.25 -0.15
CA MET A 86 43.88 16.03 1.08
C MET A 86 43.70 15.09 2.26
N THR A 87 44.85 14.64 2.76
CA THR A 87 45.05 14.24 4.15
C THR A 87 44.97 15.47 5.04
N GLU A 88 44.04 15.49 6.00
CA GLU A 88 44.18 16.24 7.25
C GLU A 88 43.39 15.45 8.31
N THR A 89 44.03 14.55 9.05
CA THR A 89 44.61 14.82 10.37
C THR A 89 43.76 15.75 11.22
N THR A 90 42.89 15.18 12.05
CA THR A 90 42.78 15.63 13.44
C THR A 90 42.32 14.44 14.28
N ALA A 91 43.27 13.91 15.04
CA ALA A 91 42.97 13.19 16.25
C ALA A 91 42.45 14.20 17.29
N MET A 92 41.27 13.97 17.85
CA MET A 92 40.94 14.45 19.18
C MET A 92 40.68 13.23 20.05
N THR A 93 41.74 12.84 20.75
CA THR A 93 41.64 12.21 22.06
C THR A 93 40.96 13.18 23.01
N GLU A 94 39.83 12.79 23.59
CA GLU A 94 39.47 13.24 24.93
C GLU A 94 38.96 12.05 25.73
N THR A 95 39.85 11.58 26.58
CA THR A 95 39.61 10.67 27.69
C THR A 95 39.00 11.48 28.83
N GLU A 96 37.73 11.25 29.15
CA GLU A 96 37.21 11.64 30.47
C GLU A 96 36.59 10.41 31.12
N SER A 97 37.38 9.90 32.06
CA SER A 97 37.06 8.92 33.08
C SER A 97 35.99 9.48 34.01
N MET A 98 34.90 8.76 34.20
CA MET A 98 34.05 8.90 35.39
C MET A 98 33.86 7.51 36.01
N THR A 99 34.83 7.14 36.85
CA THR A 99 34.66 6.15 37.91
C THR A 99 33.76 6.74 38.98
N GLY A 100 32.48 6.40 38.96
CA GLY A 100 31.54 6.65 40.04
C GLY A 100 31.29 5.37 40.83
N THR A 101 32.17 5.07 41.78
CA THR A 101 31.98 3.98 42.75
C THR A 101 31.28 4.57 43.97
N GLU A 102 29.95 4.49 44.01
CA GLU A 102 29.20 4.80 45.23
C GLU A 102 28.72 3.48 45.82
N THR A 103 29.45 3.06 46.86
CA THR A 103 29.14 1.91 47.69
C THR A 103 28.09 2.34 48.70
N MET A 104 26.86 1.87 48.55
CA MET A 104 25.85 1.91 49.62
C MET A 104 25.56 0.46 50.03
N THR A 105 26.34 -0.01 51.00
CA THR A 105 26.00 -1.15 51.83
C THR A 105 25.04 -0.69 52.91
N GLU A 106 23.77 -1.07 52.82
CA GLU A 106 22.95 -1.27 54.01
C GLU A 106 22.26 -2.64 53.86
N THR A 107 22.81 -3.57 54.61
CA THR A 107 22.30 -4.93 54.82
C THR A 107 21.43 -4.86 56.06
N GLU A 108 20.18 -5.29 55.98
CA GLU A 108 19.49 -6.11 56.98
C GLU A 108 18.08 -6.48 56.46
N GLY A 109 17.86 -7.79 56.27
CA GLY A 109 16.62 -8.47 56.63
C GLY A 109 15.32 -8.15 55.88
N MET A 110 15.03 -8.93 54.83
CA MET A 110 13.68 -9.48 54.66
C MET A 110 13.79 -10.88 54.02
N THR A 111 13.70 -11.89 54.87
CA THR A 111 13.46 -13.28 54.46
C THR A 111 11.99 -13.44 54.15
N GLU A 112 11.62 -13.48 52.87
CA GLU A 112 10.48 -14.27 52.40
C GLU A 112 10.86 -14.95 51.08
N THR A 113 11.02 -16.27 51.20
CA THR A 113 11.03 -17.24 50.12
C THR A 113 9.70 -17.21 49.38
N GLU A 114 9.69 -16.66 48.17
CA GLU A 114 8.70 -17.01 47.15
C GLU A 114 9.47 -17.38 45.87
N THR A 115 9.45 -18.67 45.58
CA THR A 115 9.77 -19.27 44.29
C THR A 115 9.00 -18.57 43.17
N MET A 116 9.71 -17.89 42.26
CA MET A 116 9.18 -17.53 40.94
C MET A 116 10.11 -18.11 39.87
N THR A 117 9.65 -19.26 39.39
CA THR A 117 9.85 -19.90 38.09
C THR A 117 10.59 -19.12 37.01
N GLU A 118 11.52 -19.82 36.35
CA GLU A 118 12.04 -19.55 35.01
C GLU A 118 11.00 -18.87 34.12
N THR A 119 11.32 -17.67 33.65
CA THR A 119 10.79 -17.20 32.39
C THR A 119 11.94 -17.26 31.39
N GLU A 120 11.80 -18.23 30.49
CA GLU A 120 12.59 -18.41 29.28
C GLU A 120 12.84 -17.08 28.57
N GLY A 121 14.02 -16.99 27.95
CA GLY A 121 14.63 -15.75 27.47
C GLY A 121 13.71 -14.86 26.64
N MET A 122 13.71 -13.59 27.02
CA MET A 122 13.48 -12.51 26.07
C MET A 122 14.68 -12.51 25.12
N THR A 123 14.56 -13.20 24.00
CA THR A 123 15.43 -13.00 22.84
C THR A 123 15.12 -11.61 22.30
N GLU A 124 15.79 -10.60 22.84
CA GLU A 124 15.99 -9.33 22.15
C GLU A 124 16.85 -9.64 20.94
N THR A 125 16.21 -10.12 19.87
CA THR A 125 16.80 -10.14 18.55
C THR A 125 17.08 -8.70 18.20
N SER A 126 18.31 -8.27 18.49
CA SER A 126 18.89 -7.07 17.91
C SER A 126 18.88 -7.27 16.40
N SER A 127 17.83 -6.79 15.74
CA SER A 127 17.79 -6.61 14.30
C SER A 127 18.72 -5.45 13.96
N SER A 128 20.02 -5.74 13.96
CA SER A 128 21.03 -4.83 13.44
C SER A 128 20.98 -4.90 11.92
N GLY A 129 20.34 -3.92 11.29
CA GLY A 129 20.59 -3.61 9.89
C GLY A 129 19.40 -3.26 9.00
N MET A 130 18.16 -3.25 9.49
CA MET A 130 17.04 -2.71 8.68
C MET A 130 17.05 -1.17 8.72
N ASP A 131 16.86 -0.58 7.53
CA ASP A 131 16.66 0.86 7.34
C ASP A 131 15.62 1.43 8.32
N GLN A 132 15.88 2.63 8.86
CA GLN A 132 15.11 3.22 9.97
C GLN A 132 13.65 3.54 9.61
N ASN A 133 13.21 3.33 8.37
CA ASN A 133 11.85 3.59 7.90
C ASN A 133 11.09 2.33 7.47
N VAL A 134 11.53 1.14 7.88
CA VAL A 134 10.83 -0.13 7.62
C VAL A 134 9.90 -0.45 8.79
N VAL A 135 8.60 -0.61 8.52
CA VAL A 135 7.61 -1.00 9.55
C VAL A 135 7.10 -2.42 9.36
N ASP A 136 6.57 -3.06 10.41
CA ASP A 136 6.03 -4.43 10.29
C ASP A 136 4.76 -4.49 9.44
N THR A 137 3.91 -3.47 9.55
CA THR A 137 2.65 -3.39 8.83
C THR A 137 2.29 -1.95 8.50
N VAL A 138 1.82 -1.72 7.28
CA VAL A 138 1.15 -0.49 6.84
C VAL A 138 -0.33 -0.78 6.63
N THR A 139 -1.19 0.16 7.01
CA THR A 139 -2.61 0.11 6.70
C THR A 139 -2.95 1.23 5.75
N LEU A 140 -3.45 0.89 4.57
CA LEU A 140 -3.89 1.84 3.55
C LEU A 140 -5.36 2.19 3.78
N GLY A 141 -5.66 3.47 3.66
CA GLY A 141 -7.00 4.00 3.80
C GLY A 141 -7.31 5.11 2.81
N VAL A 142 -8.45 5.75 3.03
CA VAL A 142 -8.95 6.84 2.19
C VAL A 142 -9.20 8.08 3.05
N ALA A 143 -8.76 9.23 2.56
CA ALA A 143 -9.07 10.53 3.16
C ALA A 143 -9.63 11.49 2.11
N GLU A 144 -10.50 12.40 2.54
CA GLU A 144 -11.00 13.49 1.70
C GLU A 144 -10.09 14.70 1.84
N VAL A 145 -9.51 15.16 0.73
CA VAL A 145 -8.71 16.38 0.66
C VAL A 145 -9.38 17.39 -0.26
N ALA A 146 -9.46 18.64 0.18
CA ALA A 146 -10.01 19.72 -0.63
C ALA A 146 -9.29 19.80 -1.99
N ASP A 147 -10.06 19.99 -3.05
CA ASP A 147 -9.60 20.10 -4.45
C ASP A 147 -9.01 18.80 -5.08
N LEU A 148 -8.79 17.74 -4.29
CA LEU A 148 -8.32 16.43 -4.78
C LEU A 148 -9.38 15.31 -4.63
N GLY A 149 -10.31 15.44 -3.69
CA GLY A 149 -11.34 14.41 -3.41
C GLY A 149 -10.80 13.27 -2.56
N SER A 150 -11.26 12.05 -2.83
CA SER A 150 -10.87 10.83 -2.10
C SER A 150 -9.48 10.35 -2.52
N ILE A 151 -8.51 10.50 -1.63
CA ILE A 151 -7.10 10.15 -1.85
C ILE A 151 -6.68 8.94 -1.02
N LEU A 152 -5.66 8.22 -1.50
CA LEU A 152 -5.00 7.14 -0.78
C LEU A 152 -4.07 7.72 0.31
N VAL A 153 -4.21 7.19 1.53
CA VAL A 153 -3.38 7.55 2.68
C VAL A 153 -2.90 6.33 3.46
N ASP A 154 -1.89 6.51 4.30
CA ASP A 154 -1.48 5.50 5.28
C ASP A 154 -2.29 5.58 6.60
N GLN A 155 -1.95 4.74 7.59
CA GLN A 155 -2.60 4.69 8.90
C GLN A 155 -2.50 5.99 9.70
N ASN A 156 -1.58 6.88 9.34
CA ASN A 156 -1.39 8.19 9.95
C ASN A 156 -2.10 9.30 9.17
N GLY A 157 -2.78 8.97 8.07
CA GLY A 157 -3.42 9.93 7.16
C GLY A 157 -2.45 10.67 6.24
N MET A 158 -1.21 10.17 6.11
CA MET A 158 -0.22 10.77 5.21
C MET A 158 -0.54 10.41 3.76
N THR A 159 -0.49 11.40 2.87
CA THR A 159 -0.78 11.23 1.44
C THR A 159 0.27 10.36 0.77
N LEU A 160 -0.21 9.43 -0.08
CA LEU A 160 0.65 8.54 -0.85
C LEU A 160 0.68 8.93 -2.33
N TYR A 161 1.86 8.78 -2.92
CA TYR A 161 2.19 9.23 -4.26
C TYR A 161 2.68 8.09 -5.14
N ILE A 162 2.49 8.24 -6.45
CA ILE A 162 3.15 7.44 -7.48
C ILE A 162 4.05 8.30 -8.34
N PHE A 163 5.09 7.66 -8.88
CA PHE A 163 6.02 8.29 -9.79
C PHE A 163 5.70 7.88 -11.24
N ASP A 164 5.49 8.86 -12.11
CA ASP A 164 5.10 8.64 -13.51
C ASP A 164 6.17 7.93 -14.34
N LYS A 165 7.43 7.96 -13.87
CA LYS A 165 8.53 7.27 -14.53
C LYS A 165 8.75 5.85 -14.00
N ASP A 166 7.96 5.38 -13.03
CA ASP A 166 8.04 4.00 -12.56
C ASP A 166 7.43 3.04 -13.59
N GLU A 167 7.90 1.79 -13.53
CA GLU A 167 7.34 0.68 -14.29
C GLU A 167 6.43 -0.14 -13.36
N GLU A 168 5.50 -0.91 -13.93
CA GLU A 168 4.66 -1.80 -13.13
C GLU A 168 5.54 -2.78 -12.34
N GLY A 169 5.36 -2.81 -11.01
CA GLY A 169 6.16 -3.64 -10.11
C GLY A 169 7.63 -3.23 -9.95
N LYS A 170 8.04 -2.03 -10.40
CA LYS A 170 9.44 -1.60 -10.30
C LYS A 170 9.60 -0.09 -10.11
N SER A 171 10.28 0.28 -9.03
CA SER A 171 10.73 1.65 -8.75
C SER A 171 11.91 2.05 -9.65
N ASN A 172 11.83 3.22 -10.26
CA ASN A 172 12.94 3.91 -10.94
C ASN A 172 13.47 5.10 -10.11
N CYS A 173 12.92 5.34 -8.92
CA CYS A 173 13.39 6.35 -7.99
C CYS A 173 14.58 5.83 -7.19
N ILE A 174 15.79 6.35 -7.46
CA ILE A 174 17.03 5.90 -6.81
C ILE A 174 17.85 7.08 -6.28
N GLY A 175 18.73 6.80 -5.31
CA GLY A 175 19.66 7.79 -4.74
C GLY A 175 18.93 8.99 -4.13
N GLY A 176 19.34 10.21 -4.50
CA GLY A 176 18.73 11.45 -3.99
C GLY A 176 17.24 11.64 -4.34
N CYS A 177 16.67 10.79 -5.20
CA CYS A 177 15.22 10.73 -5.38
C CYS A 177 14.53 10.26 -4.08
N LEU A 178 15.07 9.22 -3.45
CA LEU A 178 14.53 8.60 -2.23
C LEU A 178 14.60 9.52 -1.00
N GLU A 179 15.51 10.50 -1.01
CA GLU A 179 15.58 11.53 0.04
C GLU A 179 14.37 12.48 0.01
N LYS A 180 13.84 12.74 -1.18
CA LYS A 180 12.66 13.61 -1.38
C LYS A 180 11.36 12.82 -1.41
N TRP A 181 11.45 11.58 -1.87
CA TRP A 181 10.35 10.66 -2.05
C TRP A 181 10.65 9.35 -1.33
N PRO A 182 10.57 9.32 0.01
CA PRO A 182 10.81 8.11 0.77
C PRO A 182 9.81 7.02 0.35
N PRO A 183 10.27 5.79 0.05
CA PRO A 183 9.37 4.70 -0.29
C PRO A 183 8.57 4.25 0.93
N VAL A 184 7.36 3.76 0.70
CA VAL A 184 6.55 3.12 1.76
C VAL A 184 7.07 1.69 1.95
N LEU A 185 7.76 1.42 3.05
CA LEU A 185 8.47 0.15 3.27
C LEU A 185 7.85 -0.70 4.38
N VAL A 186 7.74 -2.00 4.12
CA VAL A 186 7.29 -3.02 5.07
C VAL A 186 8.32 -4.14 5.21
N ALA A 187 8.43 -4.71 6.41
CA ALA A 187 9.40 -5.77 6.71
C ALA A 187 9.07 -7.09 6.02
N ASN A 188 7.79 -7.35 5.71
CA ASN A 188 7.31 -8.59 5.13
C ASN A 188 6.40 -8.31 3.94
N MET A 189 6.40 -9.21 2.94
CA MET A 189 5.55 -9.12 1.74
C MET A 189 4.05 -8.95 2.07
N ASP A 190 3.58 -9.62 3.13
CA ASP A 190 2.19 -9.56 3.60
C ASP A 190 1.94 -8.42 4.62
N GLY A 191 2.91 -7.53 4.81
CA GLY A 191 2.87 -6.42 5.77
C GLY A 191 1.97 -5.26 5.35
N VAL A 192 0.98 -5.49 4.49
CA VAL A 192 0.06 -4.46 4.01
C VAL A 192 -1.38 -4.88 4.25
N SER A 193 -2.17 -3.95 4.77
CA SER A 193 -3.60 -4.12 5.05
C SER A 193 -4.38 -2.93 4.52
N THR A 194 -5.70 -3.08 4.38
CA THR A 194 -6.60 -1.99 4.02
C THR A 194 -7.65 -1.80 5.12
N ASP A 195 -8.03 -0.56 5.41
CA ASP A 195 -9.10 -0.24 6.37
C ASP A 195 -10.38 0.32 5.73
N SER A 196 -10.38 0.54 4.41
CA SER A 196 -11.50 1.11 3.67
C SER A 196 -11.99 0.19 2.55
N GLU A 197 -13.31 0.02 2.46
CA GLU A 197 -14.00 -0.67 1.36
C GLU A 197 -14.04 0.19 0.07
N GLU A 198 -13.63 1.46 0.14
CA GLU A 198 -13.55 2.37 -1.01
C GLU A 198 -12.29 2.13 -1.86
N LEU A 199 -11.31 1.43 -1.31
CA LEU A 199 -10.13 0.97 -2.06
C LEU A 199 -10.55 -0.16 -2.99
N THR A 200 -10.53 0.11 -4.29
CA THR A 200 -11.02 -0.81 -5.32
C THR A 200 -9.90 -1.47 -6.14
N ALA A 201 -8.66 -1.01 -5.99
CA ALA A 201 -7.52 -1.58 -6.71
C ALA A 201 -6.74 -2.60 -5.87
N GLU A 202 -5.88 -3.37 -6.54
CA GLU A 202 -5.05 -4.38 -5.90
C GLU A 202 -3.94 -3.74 -5.09
N VAL A 203 -3.73 -4.25 -3.88
CA VAL A 203 -2.61 -3.91 -3.01
C VAL A 203 -1.57 -5.01 -3.11
N GLY A 204 -0.31 -4.64 -3.23
CA GLY A 204 0.79 -5.58 -3.30
C GLY A 204 2.06 -5.02 -2.67
N THR A 205 3.16 -5.74 -2.90
CA THR A 205 4.50 -5.31 -2.53
C THR A 205 5.52 -5.74 -3.58
N ILE A 206 6.66 -5.06 -3.63
CA ILE A 206 7.81 -5.39 -4.49
C ILE A 206 9.09 -5.42 -3.67
N ASP A 207 10.11 -6.17 -4.12
CA ASP A 207 11.42 -6.17 -3.48
C ASP A 207 12.05 -4.77 -3.52
N ALA A 208 12.50 -4.26 -2.38
CA ALA A 208 13.30 -3.05 -2.29
C ALA A 208 14.79 -3.39 -2.10
N ASP A 209 15.68 -2.50 -2.55
CA ASP A 209 17.14 -2.71 -2.56
C ASP A 209 17.75 -2.92 -1.15
N ASN A 210 17.02 -2.60 -0.08
CA ASN A 210 17.45 -2.69 1.31
C ASN A 210 17.00 -3.98 2.03
N GLY A 211 16.44 -4.95 1.31
CA GLY A 211 15.93 -6.20 1.89
C GLY A 211 14.58 -6.06 2.61
N ALA A 212 13.94 -4.91 2.50
CA ALA A 212 12.54 -4.71 2.82
C ALA A 212 11.67 -4.85 1.55
N TYR A 213 10.37 -4.63 1.71
CA TYR A 213 9.42 -4.63 0.61
C TYR A 213 8.77 -3.26 0.48
N GLN A 214 8.71 -2.71 -0.72
CA GLN A 214 7.98 -1.48 -0.99
C GLN A 214 6.51 -1.78 -1.29
N VAL A 215 5.59 -1.05 -0.66
CA VAL A 215 4.14 -1.21 -0.88
C VAL A 215 3.76 -0.69 -2.27
N THR A 216 2.87 -1.42 -2.94
CA THR A 216 2.27 -1.03 -4.22
C THR A 216 0.75 -0.95 -4.15
N TYR A 217 0.17 -0.08 -4.97
CA TYR A 217 -1.28 -0.02 -5.19
C TYR A 217 -1.56 0.14 -6.67
N ALA A 218 -2.51 -0.63 -7.19
CA ALA A 218 -2.77 -0.76 -8.64
C ALA A 218 -1.50 -1.08 -9.45
N GLY A 219 -0.55 -1.82 -8.87
CA GLY A 219 0.72 -2.17 -9.51
C GLY A 219 1.80 -1.06 -9.48
N HIS A 220 1.49 0.12 -8.92
CA HIS A 220 2.43 1.23 -8.82
C HIS A 220 3.14 1.28 -7.46
N PRO A 221 4.47 1.49 -7.41
CA PRO A 221 5.20 1.72 -6.16
C PRO A 221 4.72 3.00 -5.46
N LEU A 222 4.50 2.90 -4.14
CA LEU A 222 4.03 4.03 -3.33
C LEU A 222 5.18 4.75 -2.63
N TYR A 223 5.04 6.07 -2.53
CA TYR A 223 6.00 6.94 -1.87
C TYR A 223 5.30 7.95 -0.96
N TYR A 224 6.01 8.36 0.08
CA TYR A 224 5.74 9.57 0.83
C TYR A 224 6.43 10.76 0.16
N TYR A 225 6.00 11.97 0.50
CA TYR A 225 6.73 13.19 0.16
C TYR A 225 7.40 13.78 1.41
N ALA A 226 8.71 14.02 1.35
CA ALA A 226 9.49 14.43 2.51
C ALA A 226 9.11 15.80 3.10
N GLN A 227 8.36 16.64 2.35
CA GLN A 227 7.89 17.94 2.85
C GLN A 227 6.48 17.88 3.45
N ASP A 228 5.74 16.78 3.27
CA ASP A 228 4.45 16.59 3.93
C ASP A 228 4.70 16.20 5.39
N THR A 229 4.08 16.93 6.31
CA THR A 229 4.35 16.78 7.76
C THR A 229 3.12 16.45 8.57
N LYS A 230 1.94 16.52 7.95
CA LYS A 230 0.64 16.32 8.59
C LYS A 230 -0.28 15.52 7.68
N ALA A 231 -1.22 14.84 8.31
CA ALA A 231 -2.30 14.16 7.60
C ALA A 231 -3.03 15.13 6.66
N GLY A 232 -3.26 14.68 5.42
CA GLY A 232 -3.89 15.47 4.36
C GLY A 232 -3.01 16.56 3.74
N ASP A 233 -1.75 16.73 4.15
CA ASP A 233 -0.78 17.49 3.35
C ASP A 233 -0.62 16.76 2.01
N ALA A 234 -0.74 17.50 0.91
CA ALA A 234 -0.60 16.95 -0.45
C ALA A 234 0.35 17.80 -1.31
N SER A 235 1.42 18.34 -0.70
CA SER A 235 2.29 19.34 -1.34
C SER A 235 3.19 18.77 -2.45
N GLY A 236 3.32 17.44 -2.52
CA GLY A 236 4.02 16.74 -3.58
C GLY A 236 3.28 16.69 -4.92
N GLN A 237 2.00 17.09 -4.96
CA GLN A 237 1.17 16.97 -6.17
C GLN A 237 1.76 17.76 -7.33
N GLY A 238 2.02 17.08 -8.46
CA GLY A 238 2.54 17.68 -9.69
C GLY A 238 4.00 18.12 -9.61
N VAL A 239 4.73 17.80 -8.54
CA VAL A 239 6.16 18.14 -8.44
C VAL A 239 6.92 17.52 -9.61
N GLY A 240 7.72 18.33 -10.30
CA GLY A 240 8.49 17.89 -11.47
C GLY A 240 7.66 17.27 -12.60
N GLU A 241 6.35 17.57 -12.65
CA GLU A 241 5.38 17.06 -13.63
C GLU A 241 5.36 15.52 -13.71
N ALA A 242 5.71 14.85 -12.61
CA ALA A 242 5.88 13.41 -12.58
C ALA A 242 5.41 12.73 -11.28
N TRP A 243 5.03 13.50 -10.26
CA TRP A 243 4.59 12.96 -8.98
C TRP A 243 3.13 13.27 -8.76
N TRP A 244 2.34 12.23 -8.50
CA TRP A 244 0.88 12.33 -8.48
C TRP A 244 0.31 11.66 -7.25
N VAL A 245 -0.63 12.33 -6.59
CA VAL A 245 -1.46 11.75 -5.53
C VAL A 245 -2.29 10.62 -6.12
N VAL A 246 -2.38 9.53 -5.38
CA VAL A 246 -3.16 8.36 -5.75
C VAL A 246 -4.59 8.51 -5.24
N GLY A 247 -5.57 8.26 -6.10
CA GLY A 247 -6.98 8.20 -5.73
C GLY A 247 -7.36 6.85 -5.11
N ALA A 248 -8.54 6.80 -4.50
CA ALA A 248 -9.08 5.55 -3.94
C ALA A 248 -9.24 4.43 -4.99
N ASP A 249 -9.40 4.79 -6.27
CA ASP A 249 -9.47 3.87 -7.40
C ASP A 249 -8.09 3.38 -7.91
N GLY A 250 -7.00 3.85 -7.30
CA GLY A 250 -5.63 3.54 -7.69
C GLY A 250 -5.08 4.39 -8.82
N GLN A 251 -5.87 5.34 -9.33
CA GLN A 251 -5.47 6.22 -10.42
C GLN A 251 -4.75 7.46 -9.90
N ALA A 252 -3.80 7.98 -10.68
CA ALA A 252 -3.24 9.30 -10.42
C ALA A 252 -4.31 10.40 -10.57
N ILE A 253 -4.46 11.25 -9.57
CA ILE A 253 -5.39 12.38 -9.61
C ILE A 253 -4.79 13.52 -10.43
N GLY A 254 -5.58 14.05 -11.37
CA GLY A 254 -5.22 15.23 -12.17
C GLY A 254 -4.32 14.96 -13.37
N LYS A 255 -4.21 13.69 -13.79
CA LYS A 255 -3.52 13.25 -15.00
C LYS A 255 -4.48 13.09 -16.19
#